data_AF-A0A520D3U7-F1
#
_entry.id   AF-A0A520D3U7-F1
#
_cell.length_a   1.000
_cell.length_b   1.000
_cell.length_c   1.000
_cell.angle_alpha   90.00
_cell.angle_beta   90.00
_cell.angle_gamma   90.00
#
_symmetry.space_group_name_H-M   'P 1'
#
loop_
_entity.id
_entity.type
_entity.pdbx_description
1 polymer ?
#
loop_
_entity_poly.entity_id
_entity_poly.type
_entity_poly.pdbx_seq_one_letter_code
_entity_poly.pdbx_strand_id
1 'polypeptide(L)'
;MGNLSFDGLHWSMTGPVPMRAGRMQVCLDLQSSMLLRLAAAGHVSRWLWVEGRRDPGRWADLRRAVYSRAPSGADGGDPDLIPPGGGRSSAFR
;
A
#
# COMPACT_ATOMS: atom_id res chain seq x y z
N MET A 1 19.82 -11.39 -4.42
CA MET A 1 19.38 -10.00 -4.15
C MET A 1 18.06 -9.78 -4.86
N GLY A 2 17.10 -9.10 -4.22
CA GLY A 2 15.83 -8.75 -4.85
C GLY A 2 15.79 -7.26 -5.17
N ASN A 3 15.28 -6.88 -6.33
CA ASN A 3 15.18 -5.49 -6.76
C ASN A 3 13.73 -5.03 -6.74
N LEU A 4 13.50 -3.81 -6.29
CA LEU A 4 12.20 -3.15 -6.30
C LEU A 4 12.15 -2.17 -7.48
N SER A 5 11.08 -2.23 -8.25
CA SER A 5 10.84 -1.38 -9.42
C SER A 5 9.44 -0.79 -9.38
N PHE A 6 9.30 0.43 -9.87
CA PHE A 6 8.04 1.15 -9.98
C PHE A 6 7.87 1.57 -11.44
N ASP A 7 6.72 1.25 -12.03
CA ASP A 7 6.41 1.55 -13.43
C ASP A 7 5.60 2.84 -13.62
N GLY A 8 5.28 3.54 -12.52
CA GLY A 8 4.41 4.72 -12.50
C GLY A 8 3.01 4.45 -11.94
N LEU A 9 2.57 3.18 -11.92
CA LEU A 9 1.27 2.76 -11.41
C LEU A 9 1.38 1.63 -10.39
N HIS A 10 2.25 0.66 -10.66
CA HIS A 10 2.43 -0.54 -9.88
C HIS A 10 3.89 -0.77 -9.49
N TRP A 11 4.04 -1.56 -8.44
CA TRP A 11 5.31 -2.00 -7.92
C TRP A 11 5.56 -3.45 -8.31
N SER A 12 6.78 -3.73 -8.75
CA SER A 12 7.25 -5.09 -9.02
C SER A 12 8.55 -5.36 -8.25
N MET A 13 8.64 -6.55 -7.68
CA MET A 13 9.78 -7.03 -6.90
C MET A 13 10.32 -8.30 -7.55
N THR A 14 11.63 -8.32 -7.82
CA THR A 14 12.35 -9.53 -8.20
C THR A 14 13.01 -10.17 -6.97
N GLY A 15 13.32 -11.46 -7.03
CA GLY A 15 13.97 -12.18 -5.94
C GLY A 15 13.42 -13.60 -5.79
N PRO A 16 13.71 -14.28 -4.66
CA PRO A 16 13.28 -15.66 -4.42
C PRO A 16 11.77 -15.84 -4.43
N VAL A 17 11.03 -14.79 -4.06
CA VAL A 17 9.57 -14.73 -4.16
C VAL A 17 9.24 -13.45 -4.93
N PRO A 18 9.11 -13.53 -6.26
CA PRO A 18 8.81 -12.36 -7.07
C PRO A 18 7.36 -11.90 -6.82
N MET A 19 7.12 -10.61 -6.97
CA MET A 19 5.77 -10.07 -6.98
C MET A 19 5.63 -9.04 -8.09
N ARG A 20 4.49 -9.08 -8.78
CA ARG A 20 4.19 -8.18 -9.90
C ARG A 20 2.90 -7.44 -9.60
N ALA A 21 2.76 -6.26 -10.18
CA ALA A 21 1.55 -5.45 -10.09
C ALA A 21 1.07 -5.17 -8.64
N GLY A 22 2.02 -5.07 -7.70
CA GLY A 22 1.71 -4.78 -6.29
C GLY A 22 1.43 -3.30 -6.05
N ARG A 23 0.65 -3.02 -5.01
CA ARG A 23 0.51 -1.69 -4.42
C ARG A 23 1.43 -1.58 -3.21
N MET A 24 2.10 -0.44 -3.10
CA MET A 24 2.94 -0.13 -1.95
C MET A 24 2.18 0.74 -0.97
N GLN A 25 2.29 0.43 0.32
CA GLN A 25 1.78 1.21 1.42
C GLN A 25 2.93 1.58 2.37
N VAL A 26 3.02 2.85 2.74
CA VAL A 26 3.94 3.31 3.79
C VAL A 26 3.28 3.03 5.14
N CYS A 27 3.93 2.23 5.98
CA CYS A 27 3.46 1.92 7.33
C CYS A 27 4.21 2.72 8.39
N LEU A 28 5.49 3.01 8.17
CA LEU A 28 6.31 3.83 9.05
C LEU A 28 7.42 4.52 8.23
N ASP A 29 7.65 5.81 8.44
CA ASP A 29 8.73 6.59 7.82
C ASP A 29 9.58 7.27 8.91
N LEU A 30 10.85 6.87 9.03
CA LEU A 30 11.82 7.41 9.98
C LEU A 30 12.85 8.33 9.29
N GLN A 31 12.50 8.89 8.12
CA GLN A 31 13.34 9.71 7.23
C GLN A 31 14.55 9.01 6.61
N SER A 32 15.32 8.25 7.37
CA SER A 32 16.51 7.51 6.91
C SER A 32 16.23 6.01 6.69
N SER A 33 15.10 5.52 7.20
CA SER A 33 14.60 4.17 7.03
C SER A 33 13.07 4.21 6.91
N MET A 34 12.48 3.23 6.23
CA MET A 34 11.03 3.14 6.07
C MET A 34 10.58 1.67 6.09
N LEU A 35 9.44 1.44 6.74
CA LEU A 35 8.72 0.18 6.66
C LEU A 35 7.61 0.30 5.62
N LEU A 36 7.70 -0.56 4.62
CA LEU A 36 6.78 -0.63 3.50
C LEU A 36 6.04 -1.96 3.50
N ARG A 37 4.76 -1.93 3.15
CA ARG A 37 3.96 -3.11 2.85
C ARG A 37 3.65 -3.14 1.36
N LEU A 38 4.12 -4.19 0.70
CA LEU A 38 3.84 -4.47 -0.70
C LEU A 38 2.76 -5.56 -0.77
N ALA A 39 1.61 -5.25 -1.36
CA ALA A 39 0.47 -6.16 -1.46
C ALA A 39 -0.02 -6.28 -2.90
N ALA A 40 -0.38 -7.49 -3.33
CA ALA A 40 -0.99 -7.76 -4.63
C ALA A 40 -2.22 -8.66 -4.41
N ALA A 41 -3.22 -8.54 -5.28
CA ALA A 41 -4.44 -9.33 -5.18
C ALA A 41 -4.11 -10.84 -5.27
N GLY A 42 -4.65 -11.64 -4.36
CA GLY A 42 -4.40 -13.09 -4.32
C GLY A 42 -3.01 -13.50 -3.79
N HIS A 43 -2.20 -12.54 -3.30
CA HIS A 43 -0.86 -12.83 -2.78
C HIS A 43 -0.70 -12.42 -1.31
N VAL A 44 0.15 -13.18 -0.59
CA VAL A 44 0.57 -12.81 0.76
C VAL A 44 1.34 -11.48 0.70
N SER A 45 0.95 -10.55 1.56
CA SER A 45 1.63 -9.25 1.65
C SER A 45 3.07 -9.40 2.11
N ARG A 46 3.95 -8.56 1.57
CA ARG A 46 5.38 -8.54 1.87
C ARG A 46 5.73 -7.28 2.62
N TRP A 47 6.46 -7.46 3.71
CA TRP A 47 7.01 -6.35 4.49
C TRP A 47 8.46 -6.11 4.06
N LEU A 48 8.78 -4.85 3.79
CA LEU A 48 10.09 -4.42 3.32
C LEU A 48 10.61 -3.33 4.26
N TRP A 49 11.77 -3.57 4.86
CA TRP A 49 12.54 -2.53 5.52
C TRP A 49 13.55 -1.96 4.52
N VAL A 50 13.42 -0.68 4.20
CA VAL A 50 14.32 0.01 3.28
C VAL A 50 15.11 1.07 4.02
N GLU A 51 16.40 1.18 3.69
CA GLU A 51 17.35 2.09 4.32
C GLU A 51 17.91 3.05 3.26
N GLY A 52 17.67 4.35 3.45
CA GLY A 52 18.15 5.38 2.51
C GLY A 52 19.68 5.47 2.43
N ARG A 53 20.39 5.01 3.47
CA ARG A 53 21.87 5.02 3.50
C ARG A 53 22.50 4.03 2.50
N ARG A 54 21.77 3.00 2.06
CA ARG A 54 22.28 2.00 1.10
C ARG A 54 22.34 2.54 -0.32
N ASP A 55 21.43 3.44 -0.67
CA ASP A 55 21.41 4.13 -1.96
C ASP A 55 20.81 5.53 -1.78
N PRO A 56 21.63 6.50 -1.31
CA PRO A 56 21.16 7.86 -1.05
C PRO A 56 20.63 8.56 -2.31
N GLY A 57 21.19 8.23 -3.48
CA GLY A 57 20.78 8.81 -4.76
C GLY A 57 19.36 8.43 -5.14
N ARG A 58 18.93 7.19 -4.83
CA ARG A 58 17.57 6.72 -5.12
C ARG A 58 16.57 6.94 -3.99
N TRP A 59 17.02 7.36 -2.81
CA TRP A 59 16.15 7.49 -1.63
C TRP A 59 15.03 8.51 -1.85
N ALA A 60 15.35 9.68 -2.41
CA ALA A 60 14.36 10.71 -2.68
C ALA A 60 13.32 10.26 -3.73
N ASP A 61 13.76 9.54 -4.75
CA ASP A 61 12.87 9.01 -5.80
C ASP A 61 11.96 7.91 -5.27
N LEU A 62 12.48 7.03 -4.40
CA LEU A 62 11.67 6.03 -3.70
C LEU A 62 10.59 6.71 -2.87
N ARG A 63 10.95 7.69 -2.05
CA ARG A 63 9.98 8.45 -1.23
C ARG A 63 8.93 9.11 -2.12
N ARG A 64 9.34 9.76 -3.20
CA ARG A 64 8.40 10.37 -4.15
C ARG A 64 7.44 9.33 -4.73
N ALA A 65 7.94 8.18 -5.17
CA ALA A 65 7.13 7.12 -5.75
C ALA A 65 6.13 6.48 -4.77
N VAL A 66 6.49 6.28 -3.50
CA VAL A 66 5.58 5.67 -2.50
C VAL A 66 4.53 6.66 -1.98
N TYR A 67 4.82 7.96 -2.00
CA TYR A 67 3.86 9.00 -1.60
C TYR A 67 3.03 9.53 -2.77
N SER A 68 3.53 9.47 -4.01
CA SER A 68 2.73 9.74 -5.20
C SER A 68 1.75 8.59 -5.39
N ARG A 69 0.53 8.73 -4.83
CA ARG A 69 -0.56 7.79 -5.11
C ARG A 69 -0.77 7.70 -6.61
N ALA A 70 -0.67 6.48 -7.17
CA ALA A 70 -1.36 6.18 -8.42
C ALA A 70 -2.86 6.45 -8.18
N PRO A 71 -3.59 7.04 -9.14
CA PRO A 71 -5.02 7.27 -9.01
C PRO A 71 -5.69 5.97 -8.58
N SER A 72 -6.32 5.98 -7.41
CA SER A 72 -7.07 4.83 -6.91
C SER A 72 -8.33 4.68 -7.76
N GLY A 73 -8.19 4.02 -8.91
CA GLY A 73 -9.33 3.36 -9.54
C GLY A 73 -9.85 2.32 -8.54
N ALA A 74 -11.02 2.60 -7.97
CA ALA A 74 -11.70 1.87 -6.91
C ALA A 74 -11.10 2.02 -5.49
N ASP A 75 -11.61 3.02 -4.77
CA ASP A 75 -12.08 2.82 -3.41
C ASP A 75 -13.21 1.77 -3.46
N GLY A 76 -12.82 0.51 -3.54
CA GLY A 76 -13.73 -0.62 -3.50
C GLY A 76 -14.18 -0.87 -2.06
N GLY A 77 -15.21 -0.12 -1.65
CA GLY A 77 -16.16 -0.46 -0.59
C GLY A 77 -15.58 -0.77 0.78
N ASP A 78 -15.80 0.12 1.73
CA ASP A 78 -15.95 -0.30 3.12
C ASP A 78 -17.20 -1.21 3.21
N PRO A 79 -17.08 -2.53 3.47
CA PRO A 79 -18.24 -3.38 3.66
C PRO A 79 -18.89 -3.18 5.05
N ASP A 80 -18.33 -2.33 5.91
CA ASP A 80 -18.73 -2.17 7.31
C ASP A 80 -19.43 -0.83 7.61
N LEU A 81 -19.80 -0.06 6.58
CA LEU A 81 -20.79 1.00 6.74
C LEU A 81 -22.18 0.38 6.92
N ILE A 82 -22.41 -0.15 8.12
CA ILE A 82 -23.76 -0.32 8.66
C ILE A 82 -24.38 1.10 8.70
N PRO A 83 -25.43 1.39 7.92
CA PRO A 83 -26.08 2.69 8.01
C PRO A 83 -26.58 2.90 9.44
N PRO A 84 -26.38 4.09 10.05
CA PRO A 84 -26.87 4.33 11.39
C PRO A 84 -28.39 4.15 11.40
N GLY A 85 -28.85 3.30 12.32
CA GLY A 85 -30.24 2.88 12.46
C GLY A 85 -31.21 4.06 12.42
N GLY A 86 -32.01 4.12 11.37
CA GLY A 86 -33.14 5.02 11.25
C GLY A 86 -34.36 4.47 11.96
N GLY A 87 -34.66 5.03 13.14
CA GLY A 87 -36.04 5.35 13.51
C GLY A 87 -36.93 4.20 14.00
N ARG A 88 -37.03 4.12 15.33
CA ARG A 88 -38.11 3.46 16.07
C ARG A 88 -39.46 4.10 15.67
N SER A 89 -40.52 3.32 15.46
CA SER A 89 -41.86 3.77 15.86
C SER A 89 -42.79 2.61 16.19
N SER A 90 -43.39 2.75 17.37
CA SER A 90 -44.43 1.93 17.97
C SER A 90 -45.75 2.11 17.21
N ALA A 91 -46.49 1.03 17.02
CA ALA A 91 -47.95 1.09 17.00
C ALA A 91 -48.52 -0.27 17.42
N PHE A 92 -49.00 -0.32 18.67
CA PHE A 92 -50.03 -1.26 19.10
C PHE A 92 -51.24 -1.14 18.16
N ARG A 93 -51.75 -2.26 17.67
CA ARG A 93 -53.19 -2.45 17.45
C ARG A 93 -53.55 -3.92 17.53
#